data_AF-A0AA88D5E1-F1
#
_entry.id   AF-A0AA88D5E1-F1
#
_cell.length_a   1.000
_cell.length_b   1.000
_cell.length_c   1.000
_cell.angle_alpha   90.00
_cell.angle_beta   90.00
_cell.angle_gamma   90.00
#
_symmetry.space_group_name_H-M   'P 1'
#
loop_
_entity.id
_entity.type
_entity.pdbx_description
1 polymer ?
#
loop_
_entity_poly.entity_id
_entity_poly.type
_entity_poly.pdbx_seq_one_letter_code
_entity_poly.pdbx_strand_id
1 'polypeptide(L)' 'MAQPYGKTSEESQPSPPPHRTDADDDDDNVKQLKQCSSLYLALQDCLVKTNRNWKSCQLEVQALKLCNERKKNDTEK' A
#
# COMPACT_ATOMS: atom_id res chain seq x y z
N MET A 1 -19.37 44.63 -30.62
CA MET A 1 -18.64 43.45 -31.12
C MET A 1 -19.21 42.25 -30.38
N ALA A 2 -19.50 41.18 -31.11
CA ALA A 2 -20.55 40.20 -30.82
C ALA A 2 -20.38 39.38 -29.53
N GLN A 3 -21.49 39.21 -28.80
CA GLN A 3 -21.82 37.93 -28.19
C GLN A 3 -22.27 36.96 -29.30
N PRO A 4 -22.11 35.64 -29.10
CA PRO A 4 -23.31 34.82 -29.18
C PRO A 4 -23.50 33.94 -27.92
N TYR A 5 -24.69 34.14 -27.31
CA TYR A 5 -25.62 33.20 -26.68
C TYR A 5 -25.32 31.70 -26.88
N GLY A 6 -25.62 30.75 -25.99
CA GLY A 6 -26.40 30.66 -24.74
C GLY A 6 -26.08 29.28 -24.12
N LYS A 7 -26.72 28.71 -23.10
CA LYS A 7 -28.03 28.91 -22.47
C LYS A 7 -28.05 28.01 -21.22
N THR A 8 -28.72 28.47 -20.15
CA THR A 8 -29.37 27.68 -19.05
C THR A 8 -28.47 26.77 -18.19
N SER A 9 -28.18 27.14 -16.93
CA SER A 9 -29.03 27.05 -15.73
C SER A 9 -28.81 25.73 -14.96
N GLU A 10 -28.49 25.92 -13.67
CA GLU A 10 -28.75 25.04 -12.53
C GLU A 10 -27.89 23.78 -12.31
N GLU A 11 -27.25 23.78 -11.13
CA GLU A 11 -27.13 22.65 -10.21
C GLU A 11 -26.05 21.56 -10.45
N SER A 12 -25.22 21.45 -9.40
CA SER A 12 -24.47 20.25 -8.97
C SER A 12 -23.01 20.09 -9.40
N GLN A 13 -22.15 20.09 -8.36
CA GLN A 13 -20.74 19.68 -8.30
C GLN A 13 -20.46 18.33 -9.04
N PRO A 14 -19.23 18.11 -9.52
CA PRO A 14 -18.21 17.53 -8.64
C PRO A 14 -16.84 18.18 -8.78
N SER A 15 -16.26 18.53 -7.64
CA SER A 15 -14.84 18.77 -7.46
C SER A 15 -14.03 17.60 -8.05
N PRO A 16 -12.87 17.84 -8.68
CA PRO A 16 -12.01 16.74 -9.13
C PRO A 16 -11.71 15.83 -7.92
N PRO A 17 -11.73 14.49 -8.08
CA PRO A 17 -11.48 13.59 -6.97
C PRO A 17 -10.14 13.95 -6.33
N PRO A 18 -10.06 14.02 -5.00
CA PRO A 18 -8.78 14.25 -4.34
C PRO A 18 -7.86 13.12 -4.80
N HIS A 19 -6.68 13.49 -5.32
CA HIS A 19 -5.58 12.56 -5.55
C HIS A 19 -5.55 11.59 -4.36
N ARG A 20 -5.90 10.33 -4.61
CA ARG A 20 -5.53 9.24 -3.71
C ARG A 20 -4.01 9.30 -3.67
N THR A 21 -3.49 9.79 -2.56
CA THR A 21 -2.07 9.72 -2.26
C THR A 21 -1.77 8.23 -2.20
N ASP A 22 -1.25 7.70 -3.31
CA ASP A 22 -0.74 6.33 -3.51
C ASP A 22 0.54 6.15 -2.68
N ALA A 23 0.46 6.38 -1.37
CA ALA A 23 1.61 6.37 -0.47
C ALA A 23 1.28 5.91 0.96
N ASP A 24 0.04 5.46 1.23
CA ASP A 24 -0.38 4.98 2.56
C ASP A 24 -1.04 3.59 2.51
N ASP A 25 -0.89 2.83 1.41
CA ASP A 25 -1.37 1.43 1.30
C ASP A 25 -0.23 0.40 1.41
N ASP A 26 0.95 0.78 1.93
CA ASP A 26 2.04 -0.19 2.17
C ASP A 26 2.21 -0.52 3.67
N ASP A 27 1.83 0.40 4.58
CA ASP A 27 2.06 0.21 6.03
C ASP A 27 0.90 -0.49 6.76
N ASP A 28 -0.33 -0.41 6.24
CA ASP A 28 -1.47 -1.15 6.83
C ASP A 28 -1.33 -2.68 6.65
N ASN A 29 -0.45 -3.11 5.74
CA ASN A 29 -0.07 -4.52 5.61
C ASN A 29 0.64 -5.03 6.88
N VAL A 30 1.40 -4.18 7.58
CA VAL A 30 2.24 -4.58 8.72
C VAL A 30 1.41 -4.98 9.94
N LYS A 31 0.33 -4.24 10.24
CA LYS A 31 -0.59 -4.55 11.35
C LYS A 31 -1.37 -5.84 11.08
N GLN A 32 -1.62 -6.15 9.82
CA GLN A 32 -2.28 -7.38 9.37
C GLN A 32 -1.39 -8.63 9.50
N LEU A 33 -0.06 -8.49 9.60
CA LEU A 33 0.85 -9.64 9.59
C LEU A 33 0.68 -10.60 10.77
N LYS A 34 0.09 -10.17 11.91
CA LYS A 34 -0.08 -10.97 13.13
C LYS A 34 1.19 -11.79 13.44
N GLN A 35 1.17 -13.11 13.22
CA GLN A 35 2.27 -14.04 13.47
C GLN A 35 3.48 -13.81 12.56
N CYS A 36 3.30 -13.18 11.40
CA CYS A 36 4.35 -12.82 10.45
C CYS A 36 5.03 -11.48 10.79
N SER A 37 4.54 -10.74 11.79
CA SER A 37 5.10 -9.43 12.17
C SER A 37 6.55 -9.52 12.62
N SER A 38 6.94 -10.58 13.33
CA SER A 38 8.34 -10.81 13.74
C SER A 38 9.29 -10.94 12.55
N LEU A 39 8.84 -11.56 11.45
CA LEU A 39 9.65 -11.69 10.23
C LEU A 39 9.78 -10.36 9.49
N TYR A 40 8.74 -9.53 9.54
CA TYR A 40 8.79 -8.19 8.98
C TYR A 40 9.72 -7.26 9.77
N LEU A 41 9.73 -7.36 11.09
CA LEU A 41 10.70 -6.64 11.93
C LEU A 41 12.13 -7.10 11.65
N ALA A 42 12.36 -8.40 11.43
CA ALA A 42 13.66 -8.92 11.02
C ALA A 42 14.08 -8.36 9.64
N LEU A 43 13.15 -8.30 8.67
CA LEU A 43 13.40 -7.67 7.38
C LEU A 43 13.74 -6.19 7.52
N GLN A 44 12.99 -5.43 8.34
CA GLN A 44 13.28 -4.02 8.61
C GLN A 44 14.68 -3.84 9.20
N ASP A 45 15.06 -4.64 10.20
CA ASP A 45 16.40 -4.59 10.80
C ASP A 45 17.49 -4.91 9.77
N CYS A 46 17.27 -5.91 8.92
CA CYS A 46 18.20 -6.21 7.83
C CYS A 46 18.30 -5.04 6.83
N LEU A 47 17.17 -4.42 6.44
CA LEU A 47 17.17 -3.27 5.55
C LEU A 47 17.92 -2.08 6.17
N VAL A 48 17.80 -1.84 7.47
CA VAL A 48 18.59 -0.79 8.15
C VAL A 48 20.08 -1.10 8.09
N LYS A 49 20.49 -2.36 8.31
CA LYS A 49 21.89 -2.80 8.27
C LYS A 49 22.50 -2.81 6.87
N THR A 50 21.69 -3.03 5.84
CA THR A 50 22.14 -3.24 4.46
C THR A 50 21.89 -2.03 3.56
N ASN A 51 21.66 -0.85 4.14
CA ASN A 51 21.37 0.38 3.38
C ASN A 51 20.14 0.23 2.45
N ARG A 52 19.09 -0.39 3.00
CA ARG A 52 17.81 -0.76 2.36
C ARG A 52 17.96 -1.72 1.18
N ASN A 53 18.99 -2.57 1.19
CA ASN A 53 19.19 -3.56 0.13
C ASN A 53 18.41 -4.85 0.42
N TRP A 54 17.18 -4.93 -0.06
CA TRP A 54 16.33 -6.13 0.06
C TRP A 54 16.94 -7.39 -0.60
N LYS A 55 17.89 -7.24 -1.54
CA LYS A 55 18.64 -8.39 -2.12
C LYS A 55 19.65 -8.97 -1.15
N SER A 56 20.11 -8.22 -0.15
CA SER A 56 20.94 -8.74 0.93
C SER A 56 20.10 -9.43 2.02
N CYS A 57 18.81 -9.08 2.12
CA CYS A 57 17.86 -9.60 3.11
C CYS A 57 16.98 -10.72 2.55
N GLN A 58 17.49 -11.52 1.61
CA GLN A 58 16.68 -12.53 0.91
C GLN A 58 16.09 -13.59 1.84
N LEU A 59 16.81 -13.92 2.92
CA LEU A 59 16.31 -14.86 3.93
C LEU A 59 15.07 -14.31 4.62
N GLU A 60 15.11 -13.06 5.06
CA GLU A 60 13.98 -12.40 5.73
C GLU A 60 12.81 -12.19 4.75
N VAL A 61 13.09 -11.79 3.51
CA VAL A 61 12.08 -11.64 2.45
C VAL A 61 11.37 -12.96 2.15
N GLN A 62 12.12 -14.06 2.01
CA GLN A 62 11.56 -15.36 1.70
C GLN A 62 10.75 -15.92 2.88
N ALA A 63 11.26 -15.78 4.10
CA ALA A 63 10.55 -16.19 5.30
C ALA A 63 9.22 -15.42 5.45
N LEU A 64 9.25 -14.10 5.26
CA LEU A 64 8.06 -13.25 5.32
C LEU A 64 7.03 -13.64 4.25
N LYS A 65 7.47 -13.91 3.02
CA LYS A 65 6.60 -14.38 1.94
C LYS A 65 5.90 -15.68 2.29
N LEU A 66 6.65 -16.68 2.76
CA LEU A 66 6.11 -17.98 3.13
C LEU A 66 5.08 -17.87 4.27
N CYS A 67 5.36 -17.01 5.26
CA CYS A 67 4.42 -16.76 6.35
C CYS A 67 3.13 -16.13 5.86
N ASN A 68 3.23 -15.13 4.97
CA ASN A 68 2.07 -14.46 4.38
C ASN A 68 1.23 -15.41 3.51
N GLU A 69 1.86 -16.31 2.77
CA GLU A 69 1.18 -17.35 2.00
C GLU A 69 0.39 -18.29 2.93
N ARG A 70 0.98 -18.73 4.05
CA ARG A 70 0.26 -19.56 5.04
C ARG A 70 -0.96 -18.85 5.62
N LYS A 71 -0.81 -17.57 6.00
CA LYS A 71 -1.94 -16.76 6.52
C LYS A 71 -3.08 -16.67 5.51
N LYS A 72 -2.79 -16.45 4.23
CA LYS A 72 -3.81 -16.39 3.18
C LYS A 72 -4.61 -17.69 3.08
N ASN A 73 -3.93 -18.84 3.14
CA ASN A 73 -4.59 -20.15 3.11
C ASN A 73 -5.44 -20.42 4.36
N ASP A 74 -5.04 -19.91 5.53
CA ASP A 74 -5.79 -20.04 6.79
C ASP A 74 -7.05 -19.16 6.85
N THR A 75 -7.07 -18.07 6.08
CA THR A 75 -8.22 -17.13 6.05
C THR A 75 -9.35 -17.60 5.11
N GLU A 76 -9.05 -18.53 4.19
CA GLU A 76 -9.99 -19.07 3.19
C GLU A 76 -10.67 -20.39 3.64
N LYS A 77 -10.45 -20.85 4.89
CA LYS A 77 -11.00 -22.10 5.44
C LYS A 77 -12.00 -21.83 6.56
#